data_AF-A0A521X3W4-F1
#
_entry.id   AF-A0A521X3W4-F1
#
_cell.length_a   1.000
_cell.length_b   1.000
_cell.length_c   1.000
_cell.angle_alpha   90.00
_cell.angle_beta   90.00
_cell.angle_gamma   90.00
#
_symmetry.space_group_name_H-M   'P 1'
#
loop_
_entity.id
_entity.type
_entity.pdbx_description
1 polymer ?
#
loop_
_entity_poly.entity_id
_entity_poly.type
_entity_poly.pdbx_seq_one_letter_code
_entity_poly.pdbx_strand_id
1 'polypeptide(L)'
;MKKSHKLIIALALIGVVIMAVTIIRRHYSIKVNSIKIGVLHSLTGTMAVSERPLLDAVRLAVEEINEQGGLLSQPLEVVAVDGMSDPEVFAAEAERLIEKEHVSVLFGCWTSACRKAVKPIVEKHRHLLFYPVQYEGMEQSANILYSGAAPNQQIVPGTRWAMQKFGQRVYLVGSDYIFPRTANIIISDLINASEGEILGERYQPLGSSDMEAIITDIARKKPDVVLNTLNGDSNAAFFAALVKAGLSDLPLVSFSVEEGGMLAWNGGQLTRHYGVWSYFQSLPGEENQRFVNAYRTRFGTDRVISDPVEAAYVGVKLWAQAVQDVESSEPSRVDPALLRQSIKSPSGIAAVDADTRHLWKMVRVGKVRPDGQFEQVFASSAPLRPYPWPGYRTRDEWQVLLERDRP
;
A
#
# COMPACT_ATOMS: atom_id res chain seq x y z
N MET A 1 -76.23 22.34 2.81
CA MET A 1 -75.13 23.34 2.66
C MET A 1 -74.10 23.35 3.79
N LYS A 2 -74.43 23.11 5.07
CA LYS A 2 -73.44 23.18 6.19
C LYS A 2 -72.37 22.06 6.23
N LYS A 3 -72.63 20.87 5.68
CA LYS A 3 -71.66 19.76 5.66
C LYS A 3 -70.53 19.94 4.62
N SER A 4 -70.80 20.58 3.48
CA SER A 4 -69.75 20.80 2.46
C SER A 4 -68.72 21.85 2.89
N HIS A 5 -69.12 22.85 3.68
CA HIS A 5 -68.21 23.88 4.18
C HIS A 5 -67.17 23.32 5.16
N LYS A 6 -67.57 22.38 6.03
CA LYS A 6 -66.61 21.71 6.95
C LYS A 6 -65.59 20.85 6.20
N LEU A 7 -66.02 20.19 5.12
CA LEU A 7 -65.13 19.37 4.29
C LEU A 7 -64.13 20.22 3.51
N ILE A 8 -64.56 21.37 2.96
CA ILE A 8 -63.70 22.30 2.25
C ILE A 8 -62.64 22.91 3.19
N ILE A 9 -63.03 23.27 4.42
CA ILE A 9 -62.09 23.80 5.44
C ILE A 9 -61.07 22.73 5.86
N ALA A 10 -61.49 21.47 6.04
CA ALA A 10 -60.59 20.38 6.39
C ALA A 10 -59.57 20.08 5.27
N LEU A 11 -60.01 20.07 4.01
CA LEU A 11 -59.12 19.87 2.87
C LEU A 11 -58.14 21.04 2.68
N ALA A 12 -58.57 22.29 2.93
CA ALA A 12 -57.69 23.45 2.92
C ALA A 12 -56.62 23.39 4.02
N LEU A 13 -56.98 22.95 5.23
CA LEU A 13 -56.03 22.77 6.33
C LEU A 13 -54.99 21.68 6.03
N ILE A 14 -55.41 20.55 5.44
CA ILE A 14 -54.50 19.48 4.99
C ILE A 14 -53.56 20.01 3.91
N GLY A 15 -54.06 20.79 2.96
CA GLY A 15 -53.24 21.45 1.94
C GLY A 15 -52.18 22.38 2.53
N VAL A 16 -52.54 23.18 3.54
CA VAL A 16 -51.61 24.08 4.24
C VAL A 16 -50.55 23.30 5.03
N VAL A 17 -50.93 22.20 5.70
CA VAL A 17 -49.97 21.35 6.43
C VAL A 17 -49.00 20.65 5.47
N ILE A 18 -49.48 20.11 4.35
CA ILE A 18 -48.62 19.48 3.33
C ILE A 18 -47.67 20.52 2.72
N MET A 19 -48.16 21.73 2.46
CA MET A 19 -47.34 22.83 1.94
C MET A 19 -46.29 23.30 2.97
N ALA A 20 -46.65 23.39 4.25
CA ALA A 20 -45.72 23.71 5.33
C ALA A 20 -44.64 22.62 5.50
N VAL A 21 -45.01 21.34 5.45
CA VAL A 21 -44.05 20.21 5.53
C VAL A 21 -43.12 20.16 4.32
N THR A 22 -43.61 20.46 3.12
CA THR A 22 -42.78 20.53 1.90
C THR A 22 -41.87 21.75 1.89
N ILE A 23 -42.31 22.91 2.38
CA ILE A 23 -41.46 24.11 2.55
C ILE A 23 -40.40 23.85 3.62
N ILE A 24 -40.74 23.24 4.76
CA ILE A 24 -39.78 22.85 5.80
C ILE A 24 -38.77 21.83 5.25
N ARG A 25 -39.21 20.80 4.50
CA ARG A 25 -38.30 19.85 3.83
C ARG A 25 -37.40 20.50 2.78
N ARG A 26 -37.90 21.52 2.05
CA ARG A 26 -37.09 22.28 1.08
C ARG A 26 -36.10 23.24 1.75
N HIS A 27 -36.47 23.84 2.88
CA HIS A 27 -35.59 24.71 3.67
C HIS A 27 -34.56 23.93 4.50
N TYR A 28 -34.90 22.71 4.92
CA TYR A 28 -33.98 21.75 5.55
C TYR A 28 -33.44 20.73 4.54
N SER A 29 -33.05 21.19 3.35
CA SER A 29 -31.98 20.47 2.66
C SER A 29 -30.71 20.75 3.46
N ILE A 30 -30.47 19.94 4.49
CA ILE A 30 -29.15 19.89 5.14
C ILE A 30 -28.20 19.58 4.00
N LYS A 31 -27.39 20.55 3.62
CA LYS A 31 -26.24 20.32 2.75
C LYS A 31 -25.35 19.40 3.58
N VAL A 32 -25.52 18.09 3.41
CA VAL A 32 -24.69 17.10 4.10
C VAL A 32 -23.32 17.27 3.48
N ASN A 33 -22.49 18.09 4.13
CA ASN A 33 -21.09 18.22 3.74
C ASN A 33 -20.46 16.85 3.92
N SER A 34 -19.74 16.39 2.89
CA SER A 34 -18.96 15.16 2.92
C SER A 34 -17.60 15.42 3.55
N ILE A 35 -17.05 14.41 4.22
CA ILE A 35 -15.64 14.41 4.62
C ILE A 35 -14.85 13.88 3.43
N LYS A 36 -14.14 14.77 2.74
CA LYS A 36 -13.31 14.39 1.60
C LYS A 36 -12.02 13.70 2.07
N ILE A 37 -11.67 12.60 1.43
CA ILE A 37 -10.36 11.96 1.57
C ILE A 37 -9.65 11.97 0.21
N GLY A 38 -8.37 12.30 0.21
CA GLY A 38 -7.56 12.30 -1.00
C GLY A 38 -6.94 10.94 -1.24
N VAL A 39 -7.00 10.45 -2.48
CA VAL A 39 -6.36 9.20 -2.88
C VAL A 39 -5.40 9.48 -4.02
N LEU A 40 -4.12 9.27 -3.76
CA LEU A 40 -3.02 9.63 -4.63
C LEU A 40 -2.25 8.37 -5.02
N HIS A 41 -2.64 7.75 -6.13
CA HIS A 41 -2.08 6.52 -6.66
C HIS A 41 -1.85 6.64 -8.17
N SER A 42 -0.90 5.88 -8.70
CA SER A 42 -0.69 5.80 -10.15
C SER A 42 -1.83 5.01 -10.81
N LEU A 43 -2.65 5.67 -11.61
CA LEU A 43 -3.68 5.05 -12.45
C LEU A 43 -3.16 4.84 -13.88
N THR A 44 -2.16 5.62 -14.28
CA THR A 44 -1.34 5.41 -15.47
C THR A 44 0.15 5.38 -15.11
N GLY A 45 1.01 5.12 -16.10
CA GLY A 45 2.44 4.94 -15.88
C GLY A 45 2.81 3.54 -15.39
N THR A 46 4.11 3.36 -15.09
CA THR A 46 4.71 2.04 -14.87
C THR A 46 4.25 1.29 -13.63
N MET A 47 3.67 2.02 -12.66
CA MET A 47 3.13 1.44 -11.42
C MET A 47 1.62 1.18 -11.49
N ALA A 48 0.95 1.48 -12.60
CA ALA A 48 -0.52 1.44 -12.68
C ALA A 48 -1.14 0.07 -12.37
N VAL A 49 -0.49 -1.03 -12.78
CA VAL A 49 -0.97 -2.39 -12.47
C VAL A 49 -0.97 -2.64 -10.96
N SER A 50 0.07 -2.19 -10.26
CA SER A 50 0.24 -2.38 -8.83
C SER A 50 -0.61 -1.41 -8.01
N GLU A 51 -0.80 -0.17 -8.46
CA GLU A 51 -1.42 0.91 -7.69
C GLU A 51 -2.94 1.05 -7.87
N ARG A 52 -3.53 0.69 -9.03
CA ARG A 52 -5.00 0.76 -9.21
C ARG A 52 -5.78 -0.04 -8.16
N PRO A 53 -5.39 -1.27 -7.78
CA PRO A 53 -6.08 -2.01 -6.73
C PRO A 53 -6.11 -1.31 -5.36
N LEU A 54 -5.16 -0.41 -5.07
CA LEU A 54 -5.14 0.32 -3.81
C LEU A 54 -6.27 1.37 -3.76
N LEU A 55 -6.55 2.04 -4.88
CA LEU A 55 -7.73 2.91 -4.99
C LEU A 55 -9.03 2.14 -4.76
N ASP A 56 -9.14 0.94 -5.31
CA ASP A 56 -10.31 0.08 -5.12
C ASP A 56 -10.44 -0.35 -3.64
N ALA A 57 -9.33 -0.66 -2.95
CA ALA A 57 -9.35 -0.97 -1.52
C ALA A 57 -9.77 0.23 -0.64
N VAL A 58 -9.29 1.44 -0.95
CA VAL A 58 -9.73 2.65 -0.26
C VAL A 58 -11.22 2.90 -0.48
N ARG A 59 -11.70 2.76 -1.72
CA ARG A 59 -13.13 2.87 -2.05
C ARG A 59 -13.98 1.87 -1.28
N LEU A 60 -13.56 0.60 -1.21
CA LEU A 60 -14.28 -0.42 -0.45
C LEU A 60 -14.37 -0.05 1.04
N ALA A 61 -13.25 0.35 1.64
CA ALA A 61 -13.24 0.75 3.05
C ALA A 61 -14.19 1.93 3.33
N VAL A 62 -14.22 2.92 2.43
CA VAL A 62 -15.12 4.08 2.46
C VAL A 62 -16.58 3.67 2.29
N GLU A 63 -16.89 2.83 1.31
CA GLU A 63 -18.26 2.33 1.06
C GLU A 63 -18.80 1.63 2.30
N GLU A 64 -18.03 0.72 2.90
CA GLU A 64 -18.41 0.03 4.15
C GLU A 64 -18.62 0.98 5.34
N ILE A 65 -17.85 2.08 5.43
CA ILE A 65 -18.03 3.10 6.47
C ILE A 65 -19.32 3.91 6.22
N ASN A 66 -19.57 4.27 4.96
CA ASN A 66 -20.76 5.02 4.57
C ASN A 66 -22.05 4.21 4.75
N GLU A 67 -22.01 2.90 4.49
CA GLU A 67 -23.12 1.98 4.77
C GLU A 67 -23.46 1.93 6.28
N GLN A 68 -22.51 2.24 7.15
CA GLN A 68 -22.70 2.35 8.60
C GLN A 68 -23.08 3.76 9.06
N GLY A 69 -23.40 4.67 8.14
CA GLY A 69 -23.82 6.04 8.43
C GLY A 69 -22.71 7.09 8.33
N GLY A 70 -21.52 6.71 7.84
CA GLY A 70 -20.39 7.61 7.66
C GLY A 70 -19.65 7.94 8.96
N LEU A 71 -18.90 9.04 8.96
CA LEU A 71 -18.19 9.55 10.13
C LEU A 71 -18.77 10.90 10.54
N LEU A 72 -19.00 11.11 11.84
CA LEU A 72 -19.56 12.37 12.36
C LEU A 72 -20.90 12.74 11.68
N SER A 73 -21.70 11.72 11.34
CA SER A 73 -22.94 11.84 10.56
C SER A 73 -22.77 12.44 9.15
N GLN A 74 -21.56 12.35 8.60
CA GLN A 74 -21.21 12.79 7.25
C GLN A 74 -20.69 11.61 6.43
N PRO A 75 -21.11 11.47 5.16
CA PRO A 75 -20.54 10.49 4.27
C PRO A 75 -19.09 10.89 3.94
N LEU A 76 -18.25 9.88 3.73
CA LEU A 76 -16.92 10.04 3.18
C LEU A 76 -16.99 10.13 1.64
N GLU A 77 -16.19 11.02 1.07
CA GLU A 77 -16.05 11.20 -0.38
C GLU A 77 -14.60 10.99 -0.80
N VAL A 78 -14.38 10.08 -1.75
CA VAL A 78 -13.04 9.81 -2.30
C VAL A 78 -12.75 10.81 -3.43
N VAL A 79 -11.71 11.61 -3.26
CA VAL A 79 -11.14 12.46 -4.31
C VAL A 79 -9.86 11.79 -4.82
N ALA A 80 -10.00 11.00 -5.89
CA ALA A 80 -8.89 10.24 -6.47
C ALA A 80 -8.22 11.00 -7.61
N VAL A 81 -6.89 10.94 -7.65
CA VAL A 81 -6.05 11.60 -8.66
C VAL A 81 -5.02 10.61 -9.19
N ASP A 82 -4.68 10.75 -10.47
CA ASP A 82 -3.67 9.92 -11.12
C ASP A 82 -2.28 10.54 -10.92
N GLY A 83 -1.43 9.83 -10.17
CA GLY A 83 -0.05 10.23 -9.94
C GLY A 83 0.92 9.89 -11.08
N MET A 84 0.48 9.16 -12.11
CA MET A 84 1.24 8.85 -13.34
C MET A 84 2.62 8.18 -13.13
N SER A 85 2.86 7.60 -11.95
CA SER A 85 4.18 7.12 -11.51
C SER A 85 5.28 8.19 -11.46
N ASP A 86 4.92 9.47 -11.32
CA ASP A 86 5.83 10.60 -11.38
C ASP A 86 5.91 11.37 -10.05
N PRO A 87 7.08 11.47 -9.39
CA PRO A 87 7.19 12.13 -8.08
C PRO A 87 6.76 13.60 -8.06
N GLU A 88 6.97 14.36 -9.14
CA GLU A 88 6.59 15.77 -9.21
C GLU A 88 5.07 15.92 -9.31
N VAL A 89 4.43 15.09 -10.13
CA VAL A 89 2.96 15.02 -10.21
C VAL A 89 2.36 14.64 -8.86
N PHE A 90 2.95 13.66 -8.16
CA PHE A 90 2.52 13.27 -6.82
C PHE A 90 2.59 14.45 -5.82
N ALA A 91 3.69 15.21 -5.81
CA ALA A 91 3.83 16.36 -4.91
C ALA A 91 2.81 17.47 -5.24
N ALA A 92 2.64 17.81 -6.52
CA ALA A 92 1.70 18.83 -6.97
C ALA A 92 0.24 18.47 -6.66
N GLU A 93 -0.15 17.22 -6.92
CA GLU A 93 -1.50 16.75 -6.63
C GLU A 93 -1.75 16.61 -5.12
N ALA A 94 -0.76 16.24 -4.31
CA ALA A 94 -0.88 16.27 -2.86
C ALA A 94 -1.17 17.70 -2.34
N GLU A 95 -0.44 18.70 -2.83
CA GLU A 95 -0.67 20.10 -2.45
C GLU A 95 -2.05 20.59 -2.91
N ARG A 96 -2.46 20.25 -4.15
CA ARG A 96 -3.80 20.58 -4.68
C ARG A 96 -4.92 19.94 -3.86
N LEU A 97 -4.79 18.67 -3.50
CA LEU A 97 -5.78 17.96 -2.67
C LEU A 97 -5.94 18.63 -1.30
N ILE A 98 -4.84 19.06 -0.70
CA ILE A 98 -4.86 19.76 0.60
C ILE A 98 -5.44 21.16 0.46
N GLU A 99 -4.93 21.98 -0.45
CA GLU A 99 -5.25 23.40 -0.52
C GLU A 99 -6.56 23.72 -1.24
N LYS A 100 -6.94 22.93 -2.23
CA LYS A 100 -8.11 23.21 -3.10
C LYS A 100 -9.27 22.28 -2.82
N GLU A 101 -8.99 21.00 -2.59
CA GLU A 101 -10.04 20.02 -2.30
C GLU A 101 -10.37 19.94 -0.81
N HIS A 102 -9.51 20.48 0.05
CA HIS A 102 -9.68 20.48 1.50
C HIS A 102 -9.93 19.07 2.05
N VAL A 103 -9.19 18.09 1.52
CA VAL A 103 -9.27 16.71 2.02
C VAL A 103 -8.81 16.66 3.48
N SER A 104 -9.38 15.73 4.25
CA SER A 104 -9.05 15.53 5.66
C SER A 104 -7.84 14.61 5.89
N VAL A 105 -7.47 13.82 4.88
CA VAL A 105 -6.33 12.88 4.90
C VAL A 105 -5.95 12.49 3.47
N LEU A 106 -4.69 12.09 3.27
CA LEU A 106 -4.20 11.47 2.04
C LEU A 106 -3.92 9.97 2.26
N PHE A 107 -4.38 9.13 1.33
CA PHE A 107 -3.95 7.74 1.17
C PHE A 107 -3.22 7.64 -0.16
N GLY A 108 -1.96 7.20 -0.16
CA GLY A 108 -1.25 7.23 -1.42
C GLY A 108 0.21 6.84 -1.40
N CYS A 109 0.80 7.02 -2.59
CA CYS A 109 2.16 6.64 -2.96
C CYS A 109 2.36 5.12 -3.04
N TRP A 110 3.32 4.75 -3.89
CA TRP A 110 3.94 3.43 -3.90
C TRP A 110 5.45 3.59 -3.83
N THR A 111 6.06 4.16 -4.87
CA THR A 111 7.51 4.31 -4.90
C THR A 111 7.97 5.25 -3.78
N SER A 112 9.10 4.92 -3.16
CA SER A 112 9.74 5.79 -2.18
C SER A 112 10.10 7.16 -2.75
N ALA A 113 10.30 7.27 -4.07
CA ALA A 113 10.50 8.55 -4.75
C ALA A 113 9.25 9.44 -4.64
N CYS A 114 8.07 8.91 -4.96
CA CYS A 114 6.80 9.64 -4.80
C CYS A 114 6.54 10.01 -3.33
N ARG A 115 6.77 9.07 -2.39
CA ARG A 115 6.63 9.36 -0.95
C ARG A 115 7.54 10.52 -0.53
N LYS A 116 8.82 10.50 -0.93
CA LYS A 116 9.78 11.55 -0.58
C LYS A 116 9.43 12.91 -1.19
N ALA A 117 8.78 12.94 -2.34
CA ALA A 117 8.26 14.16 -2.95
C ALA A 117 7.01 14.70 -2.22
N VAL A 118 6.11 13.83 -1.77
CA VAL A 118 4.89 14.21 -1.02
C VAL A 118 5.18 14.58 0.43
N LYS A 119 6.17 13.95 1.06
CA LYS A 119 6.56 14.17 2.47
C LYS A 119 6.69 15.66 2.85
N PRO A 120 7.50 16.49 2.16
CA PRO A 120 7.63 17.90 2.53
C PRO A 120 6.31 18.68 2.40
N ILE A 121 5.41 18.27 1.50
CA ILE A 121 4.09 18.90 1.34
C ILE A 121 3.22 18.60 2.56
N VAL A 122 3.08 17.34 2.96
CA VAL A 122 2.26 17.00 4.15
C VAL A 122 2.86 17.57 5.44
N GLU A 123 4.18 17.67 5.56
CA GLU A 123 4.85 18.30 6.70
C GLU A 123 4.60 19.82 6.73
N LYS A 124 4.75 20.51 5.58
CA LYS A 124 4.45 21.95 5.43
C LYS A 124 3.02 22.27 5.85
N HIS A 125 2.05 21.44 5.44
CA HIS A 125 0.64 21.66 5.73
C HIS A 125 0.15 21.02 7.03
N ARG A 126 1.05 20.37 7.80
CA ARG A 126 0.70 19.58 8.99
C ARG A 126 -0.44 18.58 8.71
N HIS A 127 -0.43 18.00 7.52
CA HIS A 127 -1.43 17.07 7.02
C HIS A 127 -1.01 15.62 7.27
N LEU A 128 -1.89 14.65 6.97
CA LEU A 128 -1.61 13.23 7.19
C LEU A 128 -1.55 12.46 5.87
N LEU A 129 -0.52 11.64 5.71
CA LEU A 129 -0.38 10.64 4.64
C LEU A 129 -0.35 9.23 5.25
N PHE A 130 -1.17 8.34 4.71
CA PHE A 130 -1.08 6.90 4.95
C PHE A 130 -0.36 6.26 3.77
N TYR A 131 0.79 5.65 4.06
CA TYR A 131 1.68 5.05 3.08
C TYR A 131 1.65 3.51 3.16
N PRO A 132 1.00 2.82 2.21
CA PRO A 132 0.54 1.43 2.39
C PRO A 132 1.48 0.37 1.83
N VAL A 133 2.77 0.64 1.69
CA VAL A 133 3.70 -0.27 0.99
C VAL A 133 5.02 -0.38 1.73
N GLN A 134 5.69 -1.52 1.59
CA GLN A 134 7.04 -1.73 2.11
C GLN A 134 8.01 -0.67 1.58
N TYR A 135 9.04 -0.38 2.36
CA TYR A 135 10.06 0.59 1.95
C TYR A 135 11.43 0.31 2.56
N GLU A 136 12.38 1.17 2.21
CA GLU A 136 13.80 1.01 2.52
C GLU A 136 14.17 1.31 3.96
N GLY A 137 13.30 1.89 4.77
CA GLY A 137 13.66 2.40 6.09
C GLY A 137 14.23 3.82 6.05
N MET A 138 15.00 4.16 7.07
CA MET A 138 15.73 5.42 7.18
C MET A 138 14.85 6.67 7.07
N GLU A 139 13.62 6.58 7.57
CA GLU A 139 12.68 7.70 7.57
C GLU A 139 11.69 7.57 8.72
N GLN A 140 11.39 8.70 9.35
CA GLN A 140 10.26 8.87 10.24
C GLN A 140 9.70 10.27 10.00
N SER A 141 8.38 10.42 9.99
CA SER A 141 7.69 11.71 9.86
C SER A 141 6.51 11.75 10.80
N ALA A 142 6.29 12.89 11.46
CA ALA A 142 5.11 13.13 12.28
C ALA A 142 3.82 13.28 11.44
N ASN A 143 3.93 13.25 10.11
CA ASN A 143 2.83 13.47 9.18
C ASN A 143 2.55 12.24 8.30
N ILE A 144 3.29 11.14 8.52
CA ILE A 144 3.13 9.90 7.77
C ILE A 144 2.85 8.76 8.73
N LEU A 145 1.83 7.96 8.41
CA LEU A 145 1.64 6.62 8.98
C LEU A 145 2.12 5.58 7.97
N TYR A 146 3.08 4.76 8.36
CA TYR A 146 3.68 3.74 7.50
C TYR A 146 2.95 2.42 7.74
N SER A 147 1.97 2.09 6.88
CA SER A 147 1.18 0.86 7.01
C SER A 147 1.76 -0.33 6.24
N GLY A 148 2.83 -0.14 5.48
CA GLY A 148 3.66 -1.22 4.93
C GLY A 148 4.80 -1.66 5.86
N ALA A 149 5.61 -2.62 5.41
CA ALA A 149 6.71 -3.20 6.18
C ALA A 149 7.99 -2.35 6.15
N ALA A 150 8.64 -2.20 7.30
CA ALA A 150 10.02 -1.71 7.40
C ALA A 150 11.04 -2.81 7.03
N PRO A 151 12.33 -2.48 6.81
CA PRO A 151 13.33 -3.47 6.39
C PRO A 151 13.48 -4.68 7.31
N ASN A 152 13.37 -4.48 8.63
CA ASN A 152 13.43 -5.56 9.61
C ASN A 152 12.21 -6.49 9.59
N GLN A 153 11.13 -6.06 8.93
CA GLN A 153 9.87 -6.79 8.76
C GLN A 153 9.73 -7.43 7.37
N GLN A 154 10.70 -7.26 6.46
CA GLN A 154 10.64 -7.86 5.12
C GLN A 154 12.03 -8.18 4.55
N ILE A 155 12.81 -7.15 4.20
CA ILE A 155 14.11 -7.29 3.51
C ILE A 155 15.07 -8.21 4.29
N VAL A 156 15.32 -7.88 5.56
CA VAL A 156 16.28 -8.62 6.40
C VAL A 156 15.86 -10.10 6.60
N PRO A 157 14.64 -10.40 7.09
CA PRO A 157 14.22 -11.79 7.27
C PRO A 157 14.04 -12.55 5.95
N GLY A 158 13.60 -11.89 4.88
CA GLY A 158 13.45 -12.49 3.55
C GLY A 158 14.78 -12.89 2.92
N THR A 159 15.79 -12.03 2.99
CA THR A 159 17.15 -12.34 2.54
C THR A 159 17.75 -13.49 3.35
N ARG A 160 17.61 -13.46 4.69
CA ARG A 160 18.08 -14.56 5.53
C ARG A 160 17.41 -15.89 5.14
N TRP A 161 16.10 -15.87 4.95
CA TRP A 161 15.34 -17.06 4.54
C TRP A 161 15.81 -17.57 3.17
N ALA A 162 16.01 -16.68 2.20
CA ALA A 162 16.48 -17.03 0.87
C ALA A 162 17.85 -17.72 0.90
N MET A 163 18.80 -17.14 1.65
CA MET A 163 20.16 -17.68 1.78
C MET A 163 20.17 -19.05 2.48
N GLN A 164 19.38 -19.21 3.54
CA GLN A 164 19.23 -20.48 4.23
C GLN A 164 18.58 -21.56 3.37
N LYS A 165 17.67 -21.17 2.47
CA LYS A 165 16.91 -22.10 1.65
C LYS A 165 17.65 -22.55 0.40
N PHE A 166 18.37 -21.65 -0.26
CA PHE A 166 18.92 -21.89 -1.60
C PHE A 166 20.44 -21.88 -1.65
N GLY A 167 21.11 -21.12 -0.79
CA GLY A 167 22.56 -20.96 -0.81
C GLY A 167 22.99 -19.50 -0.70
N GLN A 168 24.29 -19.27 -0.59
CA GLN A 168 24.86 -17.97 -0.23
C GLN A 168 25.51 -17.25 -1.42
N ARG A 169 25.48 -17.82 -2.64
CA ARG A 169 25.93 -17.16 -3.88
C ARG A 169 24.76 -16.42 -4.51
N VAL A 170 24.65 -15.14 -4.21
CA VAL A 170 23.48 -14.31 -4.48
C VAL A 170 23.72 -13.40 -5.68
N TYR A 171 22.69 -13.19 -6.50
CA TYR A 171 22.67 -12.15 -7.53
C TYR A 171 21.59 -11.13 -7.22
N LEU A 172 21.90 -9.85 -7.32
CA LEU A 172 20.99 -8.74 -7.02
C LEU A 172 20.51 -8.07 -8.31
N VAL A 173 19.21 -7.82 -8.40
CA VAL A 173 18.61 -7.03 -9.48
C VAL A 173 17.59 -6.06 -8.91
N GLY A 174 17.63 -4.80 -9.36
CA GLY A 174 16.74 -3.75 -8.83
C GLY A 174 16.38 -2.68 -9.86
N SER A 175 15.31 -1.92 -9.59
CA SER A 175 15.03 -0.71 -10.37
C SER A 175 15.91 0.45 -9.88
N ASP A 176 16.38 1.31 -10.76
CA ASP A 176 17.34 2.36 -10.43
C ASP A 176 16.67 3.58 -9.78
N TYR A 177 16.26 3.42 -8.52
CA TYR A 177 15.75 4.49 -7.68
C TYR A 177 16.01 4.20 -6.19
N ILE A 178 15.59 5.10 -5.30
CA ILE A 178 16.00 5.07 -3.89
C ILE A 178 15.67 3.76 -3.15
N PHE A 179 14.52 3.12 -3.41
CA PHE A 179 14.14 1.91 -2.68
C PHE A 179 15.07 0.73 -2.98
N PRO A 180 15.26 0.29 -4.24
CA PRO A 180 16.10 -0.86 -4.54
C PRO A 180 17.57 -0.63 -4.21
N ARG A 181 18.10 0.57 -4.47
CA ARG A 181 19.47 0.97 -4.10
C ARG A 181 19.71 0.76 -2.60
N THR A 182 18.83 1.32 -1.78
CA THR A 182 18.94 1.26 -0.33
C THR A 182 18.67 -0.15 0.22
N ALA A 183 17.67 -0.84 -0.31
CA ALA A 183 17.39 -2.23 0.04
C ALA A 183 18.59 -3.12 -0.27
N ASN A 184 19.23 -2.95 -1.43
CA ASN A 184 20.38 -3.74 -1.83
C ASN A 184 21.63 -3.46 -0.98
N ILE A 185 21.80 -2.25 -0.41
CA ILE A 185 22.82 -2.00 0.62
C ILE A 185 22.56 -2.89 1.84
N ILE A 186 21.34 -2.87 2.39
CA ILE A 186 20.95 -3.70 3.54
C ILE A 186 21.15 -5.20 3.25
N ILE A 187 20.76 -5.63 2.04
CA ILE A 187 20.92 -7.02 1.58
C ILE A 187 22.40 -7.38 1.50
N SER A 188 23.22 -6.52 0.89
CA SER A 188 24.66 -6.75 0.72
C SER A 188 25.37 -6.84 2.06
N ASP A 189 25.03 -5.99 3.02
CA ASP A 189 25.57 -6.06 4.38
C ASP A 189 25.25 -7.39 5.05
N LEU A 190 24.00 -7.86 4.90
CA LEU A 190 23.59 -9.14 5.47
C LEU A 190 24.28 -10.32 4.79
N ILE A 191 24.46 -10.27 3.46
CA ILE A 191 25.19 -11.30 2.70
C ILE A 191 26.64 -11.36 3.19
N ASN A 192 27.33 -10.22 3.24
CA ASN A 192 28.71 -10.12 3.68
C ASN A 192 28.89 -10.58 5.14
N ALA A 193 27.99 -10.17 6.04
CA ALA A 193 27.99 -10.58 7.44
C ALA A 193 27.71 -12.09 7.63
N SER A 194 27.14 -12.75 6.60
CA SER A 194 26.88 -14.18 6.59
C SER A 194 27.91 -14.97 5.76
N GLU A 195 29.04 -14.34 5.38
CA GLU A 195 30.10 -14.93 4.54
C GLU A 195 29.60 -15.40 3.16
N GLY A 196 28.52 -14.80 2.65
CA GLY A 196 28.01 -15.06 1.31
C GLY A 196 28.75 -14.29 0.22
N GLU A 197 28.44 -14.62 -1.03
CA GLU A 197 29.08 -14.05 -2.22
C GLU A 197 28.04 -13.32 -3.09
N ILE A 198 28.30 -12.06 -3.44
CA ILE A 198 27.50 -11.31 -4.41
C ILE A 198 28.11 -11.53 -5.80
N LEU A 199 27.45 -12.34 -6.63
CA LEU A 199 27.95 -12.68 -7.98
C LEU A 199 27.78 -11.56 -9.00
N GLY A 200 26.84 -10.66 -8.73
CA GLY A 200 26.52 -9.50 -9.54
C GLY A 200 25.38 -8.68 -8.93
N GLU A 201 25.39 -7.38 -9.23
CA GLU A 201 24.36 -6.42 -8.87
C GLU A 201 24.09 -5.54 -10.08
N ARG A 202 22.84 -5.51 -10.54
CA ARG A 202 22.43 -4.75 -11.74
C ARG A 202 21.17 -3.97 -11.48
N TYR A 203 21.12 -2.80 -12.10
CA TYR A 203 19.99 -1.90 -12.04
C TYR A 203 19.48 -1.59 -13.44
N GLN A 204 18.18 -1.35 -13.56
CA GLN A 204 17.57 -0.74 -14.73
C GLN A 204 16.67 0.41 -14.33
N PRO A 205 16.55 1.47 -15.15
CA PRO A 205 15.58 2.54 -14.91
C PRO A 205 14.18 1.97 -14.65
N LEU A 206 13.43 2.61 -13.75
CA LEU A 206 12.05 2.21 -13.47
C LEU A 206 11.22 2.22 -14.77
N GLY A 207 10.49 1.14 -15.05
CA GLY A 207 9.72 0.98 -16.28
C GLY A 207 10.53 0.53 -17.50
N SER A 208 11.84 0.33 -17.38
CA SER A 208 12.66 -0.27 -18.44
C SER A 208 12.24 -1.72 -18.70
N SER A 209 12.23 -2.09 -19.98
CA SER A 209 12.03 -3.47 -20.44
C SER A 209 13.31 -4.14 -20.95
N ASP A 210 14.45 -3.45 -20.91
CA ASP A 210 15.73 -4.00 -21.35
C ASP A 210 16.31 -4.94 -20.28
N MET A 211 16.25 -6.24 -20.52
CA MET A 211 16.67 -7.26 -19.56
C MET A 211 17.76 -8.19 -20.10
N GLU A 212 18.18 -8.03 -21.35
CA GLU A 212 19.04 -9.00 -22.05
C GLU A 212 20.40 -9.17 -21.37
N ALA A 213 21.05 -8.05 -21.03
CA ALA A 213 22.35 -8.06 -20.37
C ALA A 213 22.28 -8.69 -18.97
N ILE A 214 21.22 -8.39 -18.22
CA ILE A 214 21.00 -8.95 -16.87
C ILE A 214 20.80 -10.46 -16.96
N ILE A 215 19.94 -10.92 -17.86
CA ILE A 215 19.62 -12.34 -18.03
C ILE A 215 20.83 -13.13 -18.49
N THR A 216 21.62 -12.57 -19.41
CA THR A 216 22.87 -13.19 -19.89
C THR A 216 23.90 -13.31 -18.76
N ASP A 217 24.03 -12.28 -17.91
CA ASP A 217 24.95 -12.34 -16.78
C ASP A 217 24.50 -13.35 -15.73
N ILE A 218 23.20 -13.42 -15.42
CA ILE A 218 22.61 -14.45 -14.54
C ILE A 218 22.90 -15.86 -15.07
N ALA A 219 22.65 -16.10 -16.37
CA ALA A 219 22.90 -17.40 -17.00
C ALA A 219 24.38 -17.83 -16.92
N ARG A 220 25.29 -16.87 -17.07
CA ARG A 220 26.74 -17.08 -16.99
C ARG A 220 27.19 -17.36 -15.55
N LYS A 221 26.72 -16.56 -14.59
CA LYS A 221 27.16 -16.59 -13.19
C LYS A 221 26.58 -17.74 -12.37
N LYS A 222 25.38 -18.22 -12.75
CA LYS A 222 24.67 -19.34 -12.09
C LYS A 222 24.61 -19.15 -10.56
N PRO A 223 23.90 -18.10 -10.08
CA PRO A 223 23.69 -17.89 -8.65
C PRO A 223 22.85 -19.01 -8.04
N ASP A 224 22.98 -19.18 -6.73
CA ASP A 224 22.10 -20.07 -5.95
C ASP A 224 20.69 -19.46 -5.85
N VAL A 225 20.61 -18.13 -5.74
CA VAL A 225 19.36 -17.36 -5.70
C VAL A 225 19.52 -15.96 -6.27
N VAL A 226 18.48 -15.47 -6.95
CA VAL A 226 18.33 -14.06 -7.33
C VAL A 226 17.46 -13.35 -6.29
N LEU A 227 17.92 -12.21 -5.76
CA LEU A 227 17.11 -11.31 -4.96
C LEU A 227 16.65 -10.14 -5.82
N ASN A 228 15.33 -10.01 -5.97
CA ASN A 228 14.69 -9.06 -6.89
C ASN A 228 14.04 -7.89 -6.15
N THR A 229 14.46 -6.68 -6.50
CA THR A 229 13.90 -5.40 -6.08
C THR A 229 13.45 -4.54 -7.27
N LEU A 230 13.23 -5.15 -8.45
CA LEU A 230 12.55 -4.49 -9.58
C LEU A 230 11.09 -4.16 -9.21
N ASN A 231 10.56 -3.08 -9.79
CA ASN A 231 9.19 -2.62 -9.56
C ASN A 231 8.45 -2.38 -10.88
N GLY A 232 7.11 -2.39 -10.82
CA GLY A 232 6.23 -2.06 -11.94
C GLY A 232 6.46 -2.94 -13.17
N ASP A 233 6.33 -2.35 -14.35
CA ASP A 233 6.47 -3.05 -15.64
C ASP A 233 7.84 -3.72 -15.84
N SER A 234 8.89 -3.25 -15.16
CA SER A 234 10.21 -3.89 -15.22
C SER A 234 10.19 -5.32 -14.70
N ASN A 235 9.32 -5.65 -13.72
CA ASN A 235 9.13 -7.04 -13.31
C ASN A 235 8.54 -7.89 -14.45
N ALA A 236 7.54 -7.37 -15.18
CA ALA A 236 6.91 -8.07 -16.29
C ALA A 236 7.96 -8.44 -17.35
N ALA A 237 8.78 -7.48 -17.75
CA ALA A 237 9.85 -7.68 -18.72
C ALA A 237 10.91 -8.68 -18.22
N PHE A 238 11.30 -8.57 -16.95
CA PHE A 238 12.30 -9.44 -16.35
C PHE A 238 11.84 -10.90 -16.26
N PHE A 239 10.61 -11.16 -15.80
CA PHE A 239 10.07 -12.53 -15.74
C PHE A 239 9.84 -13.12 -17.13
N ALA A 240 9.35 -12.33 -18.09
CA ALA A 240 9.21 -12.79 -19.47
C ALA A 240 10.57 -13.16 -20.08
N ALA A 241 11.62 -12.37 -19.80
CA ALA A 241 12.97 -12.64 -20.27
C ALA A 241 13.60 -13.89 -19.60
N LEU A 242 13.36 -14.10 -18.29
CA LEU A 242 13.76 -15.34 -17.58
C LEU A 242 13.12 -16.58 -18.21
N VAL A 243 11.81 -16.55 -18.47
CA VAL A 243 11.08 -17.65 -19.11
C VAL A 243 11.64 -17.91 -20.51
N LYS A 244 11.80 -16.86 -21.32
CA LYS A 244 12.33 -16.96 -22.68
C LYS A 244 13.74 -17.57 -22.72
N ALA A 245 14.56 -17.28 -21.72
CA ALA A 245 15.91 -17.83 -21.57
C ALA A 245 15.96 -19.24 -20.95
N GLY A 246 14.82 -19.83 -20.58
CA GLY A 246 14.77 -21.14 -19.92
C GLY A 246 15.32 -21.12 -18.49
N LEU A 247 15.26 -19.97 -17.81
CA LEU A 247 15.79 -19.77 -16.46
C LEU A 247 14.69 -19.71 -15.38
N SER A 248 13.45 -20.06 -15.71
CA SER A 248 12.32 -20.03 -14.77
C SER A 248 12.48 -20.99 -13.58
N ASP A 249 13.40 -21.94 -13.64
CA ASP A 249 13.70 -22.84 -12.53
C ASP A 249 14.74 -22.30 -11.52
N LEU A 250 15.43 -21.20 -11.88
CA LEU A 250 16.38 -20.53 -11.01
C LEU A 250 15.65 -19.99 -9.77
N PRO A 251 16.08 -20.31 -8.54
CA PRO A 251 15.46 -19.75 -7.35
C PRO A 251 15.51 -18.23 -7.36
N LEU A 252 14.35 -17.62 -7.11
CA LEU A 252 14.21 -16.18 -7.05
C LEU A 252 13.31 -15.79 -5.88
N VAL A 253 13.76 -14.80 -5.11
CA VAL A 253 12.98 -14.19 -4.04
C VAL A 253 12.80 -12.70 -4.33
N SER A 254 11.55 -12.27 -4.42
CA SER A 254 11.19 -10.89 -4.73
C SER A 254 10.65 -10.16 -3.51
N PHE A 255 11.05 -8.89 -3.38
CA PHE A 255 10.55 -7.95 -2.37
C PHE A 255 9.54 -6.95 -2.92
N SER A 256 9.23 -7.04 -4.23
CA SER A 256 8.42 -6.05 -4.96
C SER A 256 7.56 -6.70 -6.05
N VAL A 257 7.04 -7.90 -5.77
CA VAL A 257 6.13 -8.63 -6.68
C VAL A 257 4.90 -9.11 -5.94
N GLU A 258 3.75 -8.61 -6.36
CA GLU A 258 2.44 -8.83 -5.76
C GLU A 258 1.50 -9.71 -6.62
N GLU A 259 0.41 -10.20 -6.04
CA GLU A 259 -0.58 -11.07 -6.70
C GLU A 259 -1.13 -10.46 -8.00
N GLY A 260 -1.37 -9.14 -8.03
CA GLY A 260 -1.86 -8.43 -9.21
C GLY A 260 -0.87 -8.52 -10.38
N GLY A 261 0.40 -8.24 -10.11
CA GLY A 261 1.48 -8.42 -11.07
C GLY A 261 1.64 -9.87 -11.51
N MET A 262 1.71 -10.83 -10.58
CA MET A 262 1.82 -12.25 -10.91
C MET A 262 0.67 -12.75 -11.78
N LEU A 263 -0.57 -12.32 -11.52
CA LEU A 263 -1.71 -12.65 -12.38
C LEU A 263 -1.54 -12.04 -13.77
N ALA A 264 -1.16 -10.76 -13.85
CA ALA A 264 -1.00 -10.04 -15.12
C ALA A 264 0.15 -10.59 -15.98
N TRP A 265 1.21 -11.11 -15.36
CA TRP A 265 2.42 -11.59 -16.05
C TRP A 265 2.42 -13.10 -16.29
N ASN A 266 1.26 -13.77 -16.16
CA ASN A 266 1.12 -15.22 -16.31
C ASN A 266 2.06 -16.00 -15.37
N GLY A 267 2.00 -15.69 -14.08
CA GLY A 267 2.87 -16.23 -13.04
C GLY A 267 2.84 -17.75 -12.87
N GLY A 268 1.93 -18.45 -13.56
CA GLY A 268 1.91 -19.91 -13.57
C GLY A 268 3.17 -20.59 -14.13
N GLN A 269 4.01 -19.86 -14.86
CA GLN A 269 5.34 -20.33 -15.30
C GLN A 269 6.46 -20.05 -14.29
N LEU A 270 6.16 -19.37 -13.18
CA LEU A 270 7.10 -18.85 -12.20
C LEU A 270 7.01 -19.58 -10.86
N THR A 271 6.52 -20.82 -10.84
CA THR A 271 6.24 -21.60 -9.61
C THR A 271 7.47 -21.95 -8.77
N ARG A 272 8.67 -21.61 -9.24
CA ARG A 272 9.95 -21.72 -8.50
C ARG A 272 10.36 -20.41 -7.83
N HIS A 273 9.57 -19.35 -7.98
CA HIS A 273 9.84 -18.03 -7.43
C HIS A 273 8.99 -17.76 -6.17
N TYR A 274 9.44 -16.78 -5.39
CA TYR A 274 8.89 -16.45 -4.08
C TYR A 274 8.70 -14.95 -3.91
N GLY A 275 7.69 -14.56 -3.13
CA GLY A 275 7.47 -13.19 -2.66
C GLY A 275 7.61 -13.12 -1.14
N VAL A 276 8.12 -12.01 -0.62
CA VAL A 276 8.20 -11.73 0.82
C VAL A 276 7.27 -10.58 1.17
N TRP A 277 6.28 -10.83 2.03
CA TRP A 277 5.19 -9.89 2.30
C TRP A 277 4.68 -10.02 3.73
N SER A 278 3.82 -9.10 4.17
CA SER A 278 3.12 -9.23 5.44
C SER A 278 1.71 -9.81 5.30
N TYR A 279 1.24 -10.08 4.09
CA TYR A 279 -0.07 -10.60 3.79
C TYR A 279 -0.04 -11.33 2.44
N PHE A 280 -0.90 -12.34 2.31
CA PHE A 280 -1.25 -12.97 1.05
C PHE A 280 -2.76 -13.13 1.00
N GLN A 281 -3.37 -12.95 -0.18
CA GLN A 281 -4.81 -13.17 -0.33
C GLN A 281 -5.26 -14.57 0.11
N SER A 282 -4.39 -15.56 -0.06
CA SER A 282 -4.63 -16.96 0.29
C SER A 282 -4.61 -17.27 1.78
N LEU A 283 -4.38 -16.28 2.66
CA LEU A 283 -4.36 -16.50 4.10
C LEU A 283 -5.72 -17.03 4.61
N PRO A 284 -5.72 -17.96 5.57
CA PRO A 284 -6.96 -18.38 6.22
C PRO A 284 -7.46 -17.29 7.18
N GLY A 285 -8.75 -17.32 7.51
CA GLY A 285 -9.34 -16.49 8.54
C GLY A 285 -10.61 -15.76 8.08
N GLU A 286 -11.52 -15.54 9.02
CA GLU A 286 -12.82 -14.95 8.73
C GLU A 286 -12.71 -13.51 8.20
N GLU A 287 -11.86 -12.68 8.82
CA GLU A 287 -11.66 -11.29 8.38
C GLU A 287 -11.08 -11.21 6.97
N ASN A 288 -10.13 -12.11 6.66
CA ASN A 288 -9.56 -12.18 5.32
C ASN A 288 -10.62 -12.61 4.29
N GLN A 289 -11.35 -13.70 4.58
CA GLN A 289 -12.37 -14.19 3.67
C GLN A 289 -13.46 -13.14 3.42
N ARG A 290 -13.84 -12.38 4.44
CA ARG A 290 -14.80 -11.27 4.33
C ARG A 290 -14.27 -10.17 3.41
N PHE A 291 -13.04 -9.71 3.63
CA PHE A 291 -12.39 -8.69 2.80
C PHE A 291 -12.26 -9.13 1.34
N VAL A 292 -11.74 -10.34 1.11
CA VAL A 292 -11.60 -10.93 -0.24
C VAL A 292 -12.94 -11.03 -0.95
N ASN A 293 -13.99 -11.49 -0.26
CA ASN A 293 -15.32 -11.62 -0.84
C ASN A 293 -15.94 -10.26 -1.15
N ALA A 294 -15.84 -9.29 -0.25
CA ALA A 294 -16.37 -7.95 -0.44
C ALA A 294 -15.69 -7.26 -1.64
N TYR A 295 -14.36 -7.32 -1.69
CA TYR A 295 -13.56 -6.76 -2.79
C TYR A 295 -13.93 -7.38 -4.14
N ARG A 296 -14.01 -8.72 -4.22
CA ARG A 296 -14.39 -9.42 -5.46
C ARG A 296 -15.83 -9.15 -5.88
N THR A 297 -16.76 -9.10 -4.93
CA THR A 297 -18.16 -8.75 -5.20
C THR A 297 -18.27 -7.36 -5.80
N ARG A 298 -17.46 -6.42 -5.30
CA ARG A 298 -17.51 -5.02 -5.69
C ARG A 298 -16.78 -4.69 -6.99
N PHE A 299 -15.65 -5.34 -7.27
CA PHE A 299 -14.74 -4.95 -8.36
C PHE A 299 -14.52 -6.03 -9.44
N GLY A 300 -15.01 -7.25 -9.22
CA GLY A 300 -14.87 -8.37 -10.15
C GLY A 300 -14.27 -9.62 -9.51
N THR A 301 -14.75 -10.79 -9.91
CA THR A 301 -14.34 -12.09 -9.33
C THR A 301 -12.92 -12.50 -9.69
N ASP A 302 -12.38 -11.95 -10.77
CA ASP A 302 -11.02 -12.12 -11.27
C ASP A 302 -10.00 -11.20 -10.57
N ARG A 303 -10.47 -10.19 -9.84
CA ARG A 303 -9.60 -9.28 -9.09
C ARG A 303 -8.91 -10.00 -7.93
N VAL A 304 -7.68 -9.58 -7.70
CA VAL A 304 -6.81 -10.09 -6.63
C VAL A 304 -6.36 -8.98 -5.71
N ILE A 305 -6.09 -9.35 -4.47
CA ILE A 305 -5.63 -8.48 -3.38
C ILE A 305 -4.19 -8.85 -3.06
N SER A 306 -3.37 -7.86 -2.77
CA SER A 306 -2.00 -8.03 -2.29
C SER A 306 -1.76 -7.34 -0.95
N ASP A 307 -0.58 -7.50 -0.39
CA ASP A 307 -0.19 -6.87 0.88
C ASP A 307 -0.36 -5.34 0.88
N PRO A 308 0.07 -4.59 -0.16
CA PRO A 308 -0.19 -3.15 -0.20
C PRO A 308 -1.68 -2.77 -0.32
N VAL A 309 -2.49 -3.61 -0.96
CA VAL A 309 -3.95 -3.43 -1.08
C VAL A 309 -4.62 -3.61 0.28
N GLU A 310 -4.23 -4.64 1.04
CA GLU A 310 -4.67 -4.83 2.43
C GLU A 310 -4.24 -3.68 3.33
N ALA A 311 -2.98 -3.23 3.21
CA ALA A 311 -2.45 -2.13 4.01
C ALA A 311 -3.14 -0.79 3.72
N ALA A 312 -3.59 -0.56 2.49
CA ALA A 312 -4.40 0.61 2.12
C ALA A 312 -5.80 0.55 2.76
N TYR A 313 -6.47 -0.61 2.67
CA TYR A 313 -7.76 -0.84 3.34
C TYR A 313 -7.66 -0.64 4.86
N VAL A 314 -6.65 -1.25 5.49
CA VAL A 314 -6.36 -1.11 6.92
C VAL A 314 -6.08 0.33 7.31
N GLY A 315 -5.32 1.07 6.49
CA GLY A 315 -5.04 2.48 6.72
C GLY A 315 -6.31 3.32 6.87
N VAL A 316 -7.29 3.13 5.97
CA VAL A 316 -8.57 3.85 6.03
C VAL A 316 -9.33 3.52 7.31
N LYS A 317 -9.36 2.25 7.72
CA LYS A 317 -10.05 1.82 8.94
C LYS A 317 -9.39 2.38 10.20
N LEU A 318 -8.05 2.40 10.29
CA LEU A 318 -7.32 3.01 11.40
C LEU A 318 -7.58 4.52 11.49
N TRP A 319 -7.58 5.22 10.35
CA TRP A 319 -7.94 6.64 10.30
C TRP A 319 -9.37 6.88 10.77
N ALA A 320 -10.33 6.12 10.25
CA ALA A 320 -11.74 6.26 10.61
C ALA A 320 -11.98 6.02 12.11
N GLN A 321 -11.31 5.02 12.70
CA GLN A 321 -11.37 4.76 14.14
C GLN A 321 -10.84 5.95 14.95
N ALA A 322 -9.69 6.52 14.57
CA ALA A 322 -9.15 7.70 15.23
C ALA A 322 -10.08 8.92 15.10
N VAL A 323 -10.69 9.14 13.94
CA VAL A 323 -11.68 10.22 13.71
C VAL A 323 -12.89 10.08 14.63
N GLN A 324 -13.39 8.85 14.82
CA GLN A 324 -14.49 8.57 15.74
C GLN A 324 -14.07 8.85 17.19
N ASP A 325 -12.89 8.37 17.61
CA ASP A 325 -12.39 8.53 18.98
C ASP A 325 -12.25 10.01 19.39
N VAL A 326 -11.87 10.88 18.45
CA VAL A 326 -11.68 12.32 18.74
C VAL A 326 -12.81 13.19 18.24
N GLU A 327 -13.86 12.61 17.66
CA GLU A 327 -15.00 13.30 17.07
C GLU A 327 -14.59 14.43 16.10
N SER A 328 -13.58 14.18 15.26
CA SER A 328 -13.05 15.18 14.32
C SER A 328 -12.25 14.55 13.19
N SER A 329 -12.42 15.06 11.97
CA SER A 329 -11.60 14.73 10.81
C SER A 329 -10.38 15.65 10.63
N GLU A 330 -10.19 16.63 11.53
CA GLU A 330 -9.07 17.57 11.44
C GLU A 330 -7.73 16.86 11.70
N PRO A 331 -6.74 16.95 10.79
CA PRO A 331 -5.45 16.27 10.93
C PRO A 331 -4.78 16.47 12.28
N SER A 332 -4.81 17.70 12.81
CA SER A 332 -4.21 18.06 14.10
C SER A 332 -4.84 17.35 15.31
N ARG A 333 -6.11 16.94 15.21
CA ARG A 333 -6.82 16.20 16.26
C ARG A 333 -6.70 14.70 16.08
N VAL A 334 -6.71 14.24 14.83
CA VAL A 334 -6.60 12.81 14.48
C VAL A 334 -5.20 12.29 14.74
N ASP A 335 -4.16 13.07 14.43
CA ASP A 335 -2.76 12.63 14.47
C ASP A 335 -2.33 11.99 15.81
N PRO A 336 -2.56 12.62 16.99
CA PRO A 336 -2.19 12.00 18.26
C PRO A 336 -3.00 10.74 18.57
N ALA A 337 -4.25 10.66 18.10
CA ALA A 337 -5.11 9.51 18.34
C ALA A 337 -4.70 8.29 17.52
N LEU A 338 -4.11 8.49 16.33
CA LEU A 338 -3.58 7.41 15.50
C LEU A 338 -2.56 6.53 16.22
N LEU A 339 -1.73 7.13 17.08
CA LEU A 339 -0.64 6.44 17.78
C LEU A 339 -1.12 5.36 18.76
N ARG A 340 -2.42 5.31 19.05
CA ARG A 340 -3.05 4.34 19.96
C ARG A 340 -3.98 3.36 19.25
N GLN A 341 -4.06 3.43 17.92
CA GLN A 341 -5.01 2.62 17.16
C GLN A 341 -4.49 1.21 16.92
N SER A 342 -5.42 0.26 16.99
CA SER A 342 -5.23 -1.11 16.59
C SER A 342 -6.54 -1.71 16.12
N ILE A 343 -6.50 -2.51 15.06
CA ILE A 343 -7.67 -3.20 14.52
C ILE A 343 -7.39 -4.68 14.28
N LYS A 344 -8.45 -5.48 14.32
CA LYS A 344 -8.47 -6.81 13.72
C LYS A 344 -8.57 -6.63 12.21
N SER A 345 -7.58 -7.11 11.46
CA SER A 345 -7.46 -6.94 10.01
C SER A 345 -7.38 -8.29 9.28
N PRO A 346 -7.46 -8.29 7.94
CA PRO A 346 -7.27 -9.48 7.12
C PRO A 346 -5.94 -10.21 7.37
N SER A 347 -4.87 -9.49 7.71
CA SER A 347 -3.53 -10.04 7.97
C SER A 347 -3.25 -10.46 9.43
N GLY A 348 -4.20 -10.21 10.33
CA GLY A 348 -4.06 -10.41 11.78
C GLY A 348 -4.37 -9.13 12.55
N ILE A 349 -3.74 -8.91 13.70
CA ILE A 349 -3.87 -7.61 14.39
C ILE A 349 -2.91 -6.62 13.73
N ALA A 350 -3.45 -5.50 13.25
CA ALA A 350 -2.69 -4.34 12.82
C ALA A 350 -2.68 -3.30 13.94
N ALA A 351 -1.50 -3.02 14.50
CA ALA A 351 -1.34 -2.06 15.60
C ALA A 351 -0.29 -1.02 15.26
N VAL A 352 -0.55 0.24 15.60
CA VAL A 352 0.40 1.35 15.42
C VAL A 352 1.45 1.30 16.52
N ASP A 353 2.72 1.33 16.14
CA ASP A 353 3.83 1.58 17.06
C ASP A 353 3.96 3.09 17.28
N ALA A 354 3.69 3.55 18.51
CA ALA A 354 3.65 4.98 18.84
C ALA A 354 4.98 5.70 18.63
N ASP A 355 6.12 4.99 18.78
CA ASP A 355 7.45 5.59 18.67
C ASP A 355 7.85 5.78 17.21
N THR A 356 7.48 4.83 16.35
CA THR A 356 7.92 4.82 14.95
C THR A 356 6.86 5.24 13.95
N ARG A 357 5.58 5.24 14.33
CA ARG A 357 4.42 5.53 13.44
C ARG A 357 4.28 4.52 12.30
N HIS A 358 4.80 3.31 12.52
CA HIS A 358 4.69 2.17 11.63
C HIS A 358 3.74 1.13 12.23
N LEU A 359 3.33 0.15 11.43
CA LEU A 359 2.55 -0.98 11.95
C LEU A 359 3.45 -2.14 12.40
N TRP A 360 2.99 -2.85 13.44
CA TRP A 360 3.45 -4.20 13.74
C TRP A 360 3.01 -5.14 12.62
N LYS A 361 3.95 -5.90 12.06
CA LYS A 361 3.72 -6.73 10.89
C LYS A 361 4.35 -8.11 11.04
N MET A 362 3.63 -9.12 10.60
CA MET A 362 4.15 -10.47 10.43
C MET A 362 5.05 -10.51 9.19
N VAL A 363 6.07 -11.37 9.19
CA VAL A 363 6.84 -11.68 7.97
C VAL A 363 6.29 -12.95 7.38
N ARG A 364 6.02 -12.97 6.08
CA ARG A 364 5.59 -14.17 5.36
C ARG A 364 6.41 -14.34 4.09
N VAL A 365 6.73 -15.59 3.75
CA VAL A 365 7.27 -15.95 2.44
C VAL A 365 6.26 -16.83 1.73
N GLY A 366 5.91 -16.42 0.52
CA GLY A 366 4.97 -17.10 -0.34
C GLY A 366 5.66 -17.66 -1.57
N LYS A 367 5.35 -18.90 -1.94
CA LYS A 367 5.76 -19.52 -3.20
C LYS A 367 4.70 -19.26 -4.25
N VAL A 368 5.09 -18.85 -5.46
CA VAL A 368 4.13 -18.61 -6.55
C VAL A 368 3.41 -19.90 -6.93
N ARG A 369 2.10 -19.81 -7.09
CA ARG A 369 1.19 -20.88 -7.52
C ARG A 369 0.88 -20.77 -9.02
N PRO A 370 0.41 -21.87 -9.67
CA PRO A 370 0.00 -21.85 -11.08
C PRO A 370 -1.03 -20.78 -11.45
N ASP A 371 -1.87 -20.37 -10.49
CA ASP A 371 -2.91 -19.36 -10.63
C ASP A 371 -2.43 -17.92 -10.36
N GLY A 372 -1.11 -17.70 -10.21
CA GLY A 372 -0.52 -16.40 -9.91
C GLY A 372 -0.71 -15.94 -8.45
N GLN A 373 -1.29 -16.79 -7.58
CA GLN A 373 -1.37 -16.53 -6.15
C GLN A 373 -0.09 -17.00 -5.44
N PHE A 374 -0.01 -16.78 -4.13
CA PHE A 374 1.07 -17.29 -3.30
C PHE A 374 0.58 -18.35 -2.31
N GLU A 375 1.36 -19.42 -2.17
CA GLU A 375 1.25 -20.39 -1.09
C GLU A 375 2.24 -20.02 0.03
N GLN A 376 1.75 -19.75 1.24
CA GLN A 376 2.64 -19.42 2.35
C GLN A 376 3.50 -20.62 2.73
N VAL A 377 4.82 -20.48 2.61
CA VAL A 377 5.81 -21.51 2.99
C VAL A 377 6.60 -21.17 4.26
N PHE A 378 6.50 -19.93 4.72
CA PHE A 378 7.07 -19.45 5.98
C PHE A 378 6.25 -18.30 6.54
N ALA A 379 6.18 -18.22 7.87
CA ALA A 379 5.72 -17.05 8.60
C ALA A 379 6.54 -16.84 9.89
N SER A 380 6.72 -15.60 10.31
CA SER A 380 7.23 -15.31 11.66
C SER A 380 6.28 -15.86 12.72
N SER A 381 6.78 -16.19 13.92
CA SER A 381 5.95 -16.70 15.01
C SER A 381 5.05 -15.64 15.65
N ALA A 382 5.42 -14.37 15.52
CA ALA A 382 4.69 -13.22 16.02
C ALA A 382 4.91 -11.99 15.11
N PRO A 383 4.05 -10.95 15.23
CA PRO A 383 4.31 -9.68 14.56
C PRO A 383 5.62 -9.07 15.08
N LEU A 384 6.44 -8.58 14.15
CA LEU A 384 7.68 -7.91 14.48
C LEU A 384 7.42 -6.42 14.72
N ARG A 385 8.03 -5.90 15.79
CA ARG A 385 8.06 -4.45 16.03
C ARG A 385 8.78 -3.75 14.87
N PRO A 386 8.24 -2.67 14.30
CA PRO A 386 8.93 -1.93 13.26
C PRO A 386 10.22 -1.31 13.79
N TYR A 387 11.30 -1.46 13.03
CA TYR A 387 12.60 -0.88 13.32
C TYR A 387 13.18 -0.27 12.03
N PRO A 388 12.76 0.97 11.68
CA PRO A 388 13.05 1.56 10.37
C PRO A 388 14.51 1.96 10.18
N TRP A 389 15.30 2.04 11.25
CA TRP A 389 16.74 2.31 11.20
C TRP A 389 17.50 1.07 11.64
N PRO A 390 18.06 0.25 10.72
CA PRO A 390 18.81 -0.94 11.11
C PRO A 390 20.00 -0.57 12.02
N GLY A 391 20.06 -1.22 13.19
CA GLY A 391 20.85 -0.76 14.34
C GLY A 391 22.34 -1.10 14.29
N TYR A 392 22.80 -1.71 13.20
CA TYR A 392 24.21 -1.99 12.96
C TYR A 392 24.95 -0.80 12.33
N ARG A 393 24.25 0.32 12.09
CA ARG A 393 24.82 1.64 11.79
C ARG A 393 24.09 2.73 12.57
N THR A 394 24.79 3.81 12.80
CA THR A 394 24.21 5.07 13.29
C THR A 394 23.30 5.69 12.22
N ARG A 395 22.43 6.61 12.64
CA ARG A 395 21.55 7.34 11.70
C ARG A 395 22.35 8.18 10.71
N ASP A 396 23.44 8.81 11.15
CA ASP A 396 24.28 9.66 10.32
C ASP A 396 24.99 8.85 9.24
N GLU A 397 25.52 7.66 9.58
CA GLU A 397 26.11 6.75 8.59
C GLU A 397 25.09 6.32 7.53
N TRP A 398 23.85 6.03 7.94
CA TRP A 398 22.78 5.74 6.99
C TRP A 398 22.47 6.95 6.10
N GLN A 399 22.42 8.16 6.64
CA GLN A 399 22.16 9.37 5.85
C GLN A 399 23.25 9.62 4.81
N VAL A 400 24.52 9.47 5.18
CA VAL A 400 25.65 9.61 4.25
C VAL A 400 25.53 8.61 3.08
N LEU A 401 25.14 7.36 3.35
CA LEU A 401 24.92 6.37 2.30
C LEU A 401 23.77 6.76 1.36
N LEU A 402 22.65 7.25 1.91
CA LEU A 402 21.50 7.70 1.13
C LEU A 402 21.80 8.93 0.27
N GLU A 403 22.74 9.78 0.68
CA GLU A 403 23.18 10.94 -0.10
C GLU A 403 24.16 10.56 -1.21
N ARG A 404 25.10 9.66 -0.91
CA ARG A 404 26.09 9.17 -1.88
C ARG A 404 25.45 8.40 -3.02
N ASP A 405 24.48 7.56 -2.70
CA ASP A 405 23.86 6.62 -3.65
C ASP A 405 22.53 7.16 -4.21
N ARG A 406 22.32 8.50 -4.19
CA ARG A 406 21.22 9.12 -4.94
C ARG A 406 21.47 8.93 -6.44
N PRO A 407 20.54 8.29 -7.17
CA PRO A 407 20.65 8.12 -8.62
C PRO A 407 20.58 9.45 -9.37
#